data_AF-A0A5C6U5T9-F1
#
_entry.id   AF-A0A5C6U5T9-F1
#
_cell.length_a   1.000
_cell.length_b   1.000
_cell.length_c   1.000
_cell.angle_alpha   90.00
_cell.angle_beta   90.00
_cell.angle_gamma   90.00
#
_symmetry.space_group_name_H-M   'P 1'
#
loop_
_entity.id
_entity.type
_entity.pdbx_description
1 polymer ?
#
loop_
_entity_poly.entity_id
_entity_poly.type
_entity_poly.pdbx_seq_one_letter_code
_entity_poly.pdbx_strand_id
1 'polypeptide(L)'
;MTRLHRLAAALSLAAGSLLLGGCTTSLVVAHLYDKFTEGDPASCFRLNSVDRALQPRCGPYKPGSLKAEDLRVSGLPVCPLTLAARDPAQWKLLPEMIDKGALPEACITPPLVALAQEHPCPNFAAATPAERAALRWLGEADARAIQHDAVRMLSCPGARAAGLDAVLDQWLANDQLRADTLPFGVLGALHPSHLNSTLSRTLEARGHTARASLAAHNGRLSGGYEEALRLADFDALDWWIQRVPTLVDRVPATEARQLPWVPLARVITPAFVSDPARQRELVDYLLAHGAQPWRSLPHDPNLTPATLAVKLHSPLADTLAGPRVAGSRGGATAAAAAAAAALPAR
;
A
#
# COMPACT_ATOMS: atom_id res chain seq x y z
N MET A 1 36.81 11.45 9.63
CA MET A 1 37.55 12.71 9.91
C MET A 1 36.98 13.44 11.13
N THR A 2 36.84 12.82 12.31
CA THR A 2 35.84 13.32 13.28
C THR A 2 36.22 13.32 14.76
N ARG A 3 37.36 12.76 15.21
CA ARG A 3 37.76 12.84 16.63
C ARG A 3 38.73 13.98 16.93
N LEU A 4 39.70 14.21 16.04
CA LEU A 4 40.71 15.28 16.20
C LEU A 4 40.10 16.69 16.09
N HIS A 5 39.16 16.91 15.17
CA HIS A 5 38.47 18.19 15.06
C HIS A 5 37.54 18.46 16.26
N ARG A 6 36.91 17.41 16.81
CA ARG A 6 36.08 17.52 18.02
C ARG A 6 36.91 17.84 19.26
N LEU A 7 38.10 17.25 19.39
CA LEU A 7 39.05 17.58 20.46
C LEU A 7 39.59 19.01 20.33
N ALA A 8 39.91 19.44 19.10
CA ALA A 8 40.38 20.82 18.85
C ALA A 8 39.28 21.87 19.15
N ALA A 9 38.02 21.58 18.82
CA ALA A 9 36.88 22.44 19.14
C ALA A 9 36.60 22.49 20.66
N ALA A 10 36.66 21.36 21.36
CA ALA A 10 36.48 21.31 22.81
C ALA A 10 37.60 22.04 23.57
N LEU A 11 38.86 21.93 23.10
CA LEU A 11 40.01 22.61 23.69
C LEU A 11 39.97 24.13 23.46
N SER A 12 39.48 24.59 22.30
CA SER A 12 39.32 26.03 22.03
C SER A 12 38.17 26.65 22.84
N LEU A 13 37.09 25.92 23.08
CA LEU A 13 35.99 26.34 23.96
C LEU A 13 36.42 26.42 25.44
N ALA A 14 37.21 25.46 25.93
CA ALA A 14 37.73 25.48 27.29
C ALA A 14 38.78 26.58 27.52
N ALA A 15 39.55 26.94 26.49
CA ALA A 15 40.50 28.06 26.55
C ALA A 15 39.79 29.43 26.55
N GLY A 16 38.65 29.55 25.86
CA GLY A 16 37.86 30.79 25.79
C GLY A 16 37.11 31.13 27.09
N SER A 17 36.67 30.13 27.85
CA SER A 17 35.93 30.34 29.11
C SER A 17 36.82 30.72 30.29
N LEU A 18 38.13 30.44 30.22
CA LEU A 18 39.10 30.80 31.27
C LEU A 18 39.65 32.23 31.13
N LEU A 19 39.45 32.90 29.99
CA LEU A 19 40.07 34.21 29.71
C LEU A 19 39.10 35.41 29.66
N LEU A 20 37.79 35.18 29.67
CA LEU A 20 36.80 36.27 29.52
C LEU A 20 35.61 36.09 30.47
N GLY A 21 35.81 36.50 31.73
CA GLY A 21 34.75 36.61 32.74
C GLY A 21 33.78 37.75 32.42
N GLY A 22 32.66 37.43 31.78
CA GLY A 22 31.53 38.34 31.61
C GLY A 22 30.26 37.59 31.20
N CYS A 23 29.12 37.87 31.82
CA CYS A 23 27.86 37.13 31.62
C CYS A 23 27.34 37.08 30.18
N THR A 24 27.82 37.95 29.29
CA THR A 24 27.41 38.01 27.87
C THR A 24 28.21 37.06 26.98
N THR A 25 29.48 36.77 27.28
CA THR A 25 30.29 35.81 26.50
C THR A 25 29.77 34.39 26.70
N SER A 26 29.28 34.05 27.90
CA SER A 26 28.61 32.77 28.17
C SER A 26 27.37 32.56 27.31
N LEU A 27 26.57 33.61 27.11
CA LEU A 27 25.36 33.56 26.27
C LEU A 27 25.70 33.43 24.78
N VAL A 28 26.73 34.14 24.30
CA VAL A 28 27.19 34.01 22.91
C VAL A 28 27.83 32.64 22.66
N VAL A 29 28.59 32.10 23.61
CA VAL A 29 29.16 30.76 23.52
C VAL A 29 28.07 29.69 23.58
N ALA A 30 27.06 29.83 24.45
CA ALA A 30 25.90 28.94 24.49
C ALA A 30 25.09 29.00 23.20
N HIS A 31 24.85 30.21 22.66
CA HIS A 31 24.17 30.40 21.39
C HIS A 31 24.95 29.84 20.20
N LEU A 32 26.26 30.04 20.16
CA LEU A 32 27.14 29.45 19.15
C LEU A 32 27.21 27.93 19.30
N TYR A 33 27.23 27.40 20.52
CA TYR A 33 27.17 25.96 20.77
C TYR A 33 25.83 25.37 20.32
N ASP A 34 24.71 26.01 20.64
CA ASP A 34 23.38 25.62 20.17
C ASP A 34 23.27 25.72 18.64
N LYS A 35 23.91 26.72 18.01
CA LYS A 35 24.04 26.83 16.54
C LYS A 35 24.96 25.78 15.92
N PHE A 36 26.04 25.42 16.59
CA PHE A 36 26.98 24.39 16.13
C PHE A 36 26.45 22.98 16.33
N THR A 37 25.57 22.79 17.32
CA THR A 37 24.87 21.53 17.59
C THR A 37 23.45 21.54 17.01
N GLU A 38 23.08 22.58 16.24
CA GLU A 38 21.81 22.67 15.53
C GLU A 38 21.81 21.62 14.42
N GLY A 39 21.17 20.48 14.69
CA GLY A 39 21.17 19.30 13.83
C GLY A 39 21.95 18.11 14.38
N ASP A 40 22.67 18.26 15.50
CA ASP A 40 23.22 17.12 16.21
C ASP A 40 22.09 16.35 16.90
N PRO A 41 22.08 15.01 16.79
CA PRO A 41 21.05 14.20 17.42
C PRO A 41 21.04 14.42 18.93
N ALA A 42 19.88 14.80 19.48
CA ALA A 42 19.71 14.94 20.92
C ALA A 42 20.24 13.71 21.65
N SER A 43 21.00 13.95 22.73
CA SER A 43 21.63 12.88 23.49
C SER A 43 20.58 11.95 24.08
N CYS A 44 20.83 10.63 24.05
CA CYS A 44 19.86 9.62 24.47
C CYS A 44 19.35 9.78 25.91
N PHE A 45 20.16 10.39 26.79
CA PHE A 45 19.76 10.67 28.16
C PHE A 45 18.75 11.81 28.30
N ARG A 46 18.69 12.74 27.33
CA ARG A 46 17.71 13.85 27.30
C ARG A 46 16.37 13.44 26.71
N LEU A 47 16.33 12.30 26.03
CA LEU A 47 15.11 11.76 25.45
C LEU A 47 14.25 11.10 26.53
N ASN A 48 12.94 11.25 26.38
CA ASN A 48 11.97 10.50 27.17
C ASN A 48 12.07 8.99 26.85
N SER A 49 11.38 8.15 27.63
CA SER A 49 11.50 6.69 27.48
C SER A 49 11.04 6.18 26.10
N VAL A 50 10.03 6.81 25.51
CA VAL A 50 9.45 6.45 24.22
C VAL A 50 10.39 6.82 23.07
N ASP A 51 10.85 8.07 23.04
CA ASP A 51 11.81 8.57 22.05
C ASP A 51 13.09 7.76 22.05
N ARG A 52 13.58 7.42 23.25
CA ARG A 52 14.77 6.60 23.42
C ARG A 52 14.57 5.20 22.86
N ALA A 53 13.40 4.60 23.12
CA ALA A 53 13.10 3.24 22.69
C ALA A 53 12.89 3.14 21.17
N LEU A 54 12.32 4.18 20.55
CA LEU A 54 12.13 4.27 19.10
C LEU A 54 13.42 4.58 18.33
N GLN A 55 14.48 5.03 19.00
CA GLN A 55 15.73 5.42 18.35
C GLN A 55 16.78 4.31 18.40
N PRO A 56 17.17 3.71 17.24
CA PRO A 56 18.17 2.65 17.21
C PRO A 56 19.53 3.04 17.80
N ARG A 57 19.89 4.34 17.74
CA ARG A 57 21.16 4.87 18.27
C ARG A 57 21.24 4.84 19.80
N CYS A 58 20.11 4.71 20.49
CA CYS A 58 20.06 4.73 21.96
C CYS A 58 20.18 3.34 22.58
N GLY A 59 20.54 2.34 21.77
CA GLY A 59 20.72 0.96 22.18
C GLY A 59 19.46 0.12 21.95
N PRO A 60 19.53 -1.20 22.23
CA PRO A 60 18.38 -2.07 22.11
C PRO A 60 17.32 -1.69 23.14
N TYR A 61 16.06 -1.77 22.71
CA TYR A 61 14.90 -1.68 23.59
C TYR A 61 15.02 -2.66 24.77
N LYS A 62 14.63 -2.20 25.96
CA LYS A 62 14.54 -3.00 27.18
C LYS A 62 13.08 -3.07 27.63
N PRO A 63 12.48 -4.26 27.75
CA PRO A 63 11.15 -4.40 28.36
C PRO A 63 11.09 -3.77 29.76
N GLY A 64 9.95 -3.17 30.10
CA GLY A 64 9.68 -2.39 31.30
C GLY A 64 10.18 -0.94 31.24
N SER A 65 10.92 -0.53 30.19
CA SER A 65 11.58 0.78 30.16
C SER A 65 10.68 1.96 29.78
N LEU A 66 9.51 1.71 29.18
CA LEU A 66 8.60 2.78 28.78
C LEU A 66 7.92 3.41 30.02
N LYS A 67 7.52 4.67 29.95
CA LYS A 67 6.67 5.28 30.97
C LYS A 67 5.34 5.63 30.34
N ALA A 68 4.24 5.35 31.03
CA ALA A 68 2.90 5.66 30.54
C ALA A 68 2.74 7.17 30.26
N GLU A 69 3.31 8.02 31.13
CA GLU A 69 3.30 9.47 30.94
C GLU A 69 4.03 9.91 29.66
N ASP A 70 5.14 9.25 29.31
CA ASP A 70 5.90 9.55 28.10
C ASP A 70 5.16 9.10 26.83
N LEU A 71 4.24 8.13 26.91
CA LEU A 71 3.37 7.77 25.78
C LEU A 71 2.30 8.83 25.55
N ARG A 72 1.74 9.37 26.63
CA ARG A 72 0.70 10.41 26.60
C ARG A 72 1.25 11.77 26.16
N VAL A 73 2.48 12.10 26.59
CA VAL A 73 3.12 13.40 26.37
C VAL A 73 4.48 13.22 25.65
N SER A 74 4.50 12.39 24.61
CA SER A 74 5.74 12.07 23.90
C SER A 74 6.43 13.27 23.26
N GLY A 75 5.68 14.32 22.89
CA GLY A 75 6.20 15.46 22.14
C GLY A 75 6.62 15.11 20.70
N LEU A 76 6.38 13.88 20.24
CA LEU A 76 6.64 13.45 18.88
C LEU A 76 5.62 14.03 17.90
N PRO A 77 6.02 14.37 16.67
CA PRO A 77 5.10 14.88 15.65
C PRO A 77 4.11 13.80 15.16
N VAL A 78 4.41 12.53 15.42
CA VAL A 78 3.56 11.38 15.06
C VAL A 78 3.34 10.56 16.32
N CYS A 79 2.12 10.03 16.46
CA CYS A 79 1.73 9.13 17.53
C CYS A 79 2.78 8.01 17.72
N PRO A 80 3.30 7.78 18.95
CA PRO A 80 4.29 6.73 19.20
C PRO A 80 3.84 5.34 18.75
N LEU A 81 2.55 5.02 18.96
CA LEU A 81 1.97 3.73 18.58
C LEU A 81 1.98 3.55 17.06
N THR A 82 1.66 4.59 16.29
CA THR A 82 1.76 4.57 14.82
C THR A 82 3.20 4.39 14.35
N LEU A 83 4.17 5.08 14.98
CA LEU A 83 5.59 4.94 14.65
C LEU A 83 6.09 3.53 14.91
N ALA A 84 5.76 2.95 16.07
CA ALA A 84 6.15 1.60 16.44
C ALA A 84 5.48 0.54 15.57
N ALA A 85 4.20 0.72 15.21
CA ALA A 85 3.48 -0.24 14.39
C ALA A 85 3.96 -0.24 12.94
N ARG A 86 4.29 0.95 12.40
CA ARG A 86 4.70 1.12 11.01
C ARG A 86 6.00 0.38 10.66
N ASP A 87 6.94 0.27 11.60
CA ASP A 87 8.25 -0.35 11.37
C ASP A 87 8.35 -1.72 12.07
N PRO A 88 8.49 -2.83 11.33
CA PRO A 88 8.66 -4.17 11.90
C PRO A 88 9.80 -4.31 12.91
N ALA A 89 10.87 -3.51 12.79
CA ALA A 89 11.97 -3.54 13.76
C ALA A 89 11.58 -3.01 15.16
N GLN A 90 10.45 -2.31 15.25
CA GLN A 90 9.93 -1.65 16.44
C GLN A 90 8.75 -2.40 17.08
N TRP A 91 8.26 -3.49 16.47
CA TRP A 91 7.08 -4.22 16.97
C TRP A 91 7.20 -4.72 18.41
N LYS A 92 8.42 -5.03 18.87
CA LYS A 92 8.74 -5.37 20.27
C LYS A 92 8.26 -4.35 21.31
N LEU A 93 8.01 -3.10 20.90
CA LEU A 93 7.49 -2.04 21.76
C LEU A 93 5.98 -2.15 21.96
N LEU A 94 5.25 -2.69 20.98
CA LEU A 94 3.79 -2.63 20.91
C LEU A 94 3.10 -3.24 22.14
N PRO A 95 3.48 -4.43 22.64
CA PRO A 95 2.81 -5.00 23.80
C PRO A 95 2.86 -4.07 25.01
N GLU A 96 4.04 -3.54 25.34
CA GLU A 96 4.21 -2.66 26.49
C GLU A 96 3.54 -1.29 26.29
N MET A 97 3.51 -0.77 25.06
CA MET A 97 2.77 0.46 24.76
C MET A 97 1.27 0.27 25.03
N ILE A 98 0.70 -0.85 24.57
CA ILE A 98 -0.71 -1.21 24.78
C ILE A 98 -0.99 -1.40 26.27
N ASP A 99 -0.14 -2.17 26.98
CA ASP A 99 -0.26 -2.39 28.43
C ASP A 99 -0.21 -1.08 29.23
N LYS A 100 0.48 -0.06 28.71
CA LYS A 100 0.59 1.27 29.33
C LYS A 100 -0.46 2.26 28.84
N GLY A 101 -1.49 1.78 28.14
CA GLY A 101 -2.67 2.56 27.76
C GLY A 101 -2.52 3.36 26.46
N ALA A 102 -1.60 2.98 25.57
CA ALA A 102 -1.60 3.54 24.22
C ALA A 102 -2.86 3.08 23.46
N LEU A 103 -3.60 4.03 22.90
CA LEU A 103 -4.84 3.79 22.16
C LEU A 103 -4.68 4.16 20.69
N PRO A 104 -5.06 3.30 19.73
CA PRO A 104 -4.96 3.62 18.31
C PRO A 104 -5.86 4.80 17.92
N GLU A 105 -7.00 4.97 18.60
CA GLU A 105 -7.96 6.06 18.40
C GLU A 105 -7.35 7.44 18.67
N ALA A 106 -6.37 7.51 19.58
CA ALA A 106 -5.64 8.74 19.89
C ALA A 106 -4.67 9.15 18.78
N CYS A 107 -4.33 8.24 17.87
CA CYS A 107 -3.48 8.54 16.73
C CYS A 107 -4.28 9.14 15.56
N ILE A 108 -3.72 10.17 14.93
CA ILE A 108 -4.30 10.79 13.71
C ILE A 108 -4.33 9.78 12.56
N THR A 109 -3.21 9.10 12.33
CA THR A 109 -3.12 8.00 11.36
C THR A 109 -3.25 6.67 12.10
N PRO A 110 -4.26 5.84 11.78
CA PRO A 110 -4.42 4.53 12.38
C PRO A 110 -3.14 3.69 12.26
N PRO A 111 -2.61 3.11 13.36
CA PRO A 111 -1.33 2.40 13.34
C PRO A 111 -1.26 1.27 12.30
N LEU A 112 -2.33 0.49 12.14
CA LEU A 112 -2.38 -0.61 11.16
C LEU A 112 -2.36 -0.10 9.71
N VAL A 113 -3.00 1.04 9.44
CA VAL A 113 -3.00 1.66 8.10
C VAL A 113 -1.61 2.18 7.76
N ALA A 114 -0.92 2.81 8.71
CA ALA A 114 0.46 3.26 8.52
C ALA A 114 1.40 2.09 8.20
N LEU A 115 1.24 0.95 8.90
CA LEU A 115 1.98 -0.27 8.60
C LEU A 115 1.70 -0.77 7.17
N ALA A 116 0.42 -0.91 6.80
CA ALA A 116 0.03 -1.44 5.50
C ALA A 116 0.51 -0.58 4.32
N GLN A 117 0.59 0.73 4.51
CA GLN A 117 1.05 1.69 3.52
C GLN A 117 2.57 1.69 3.30
N GLU A 118 3.35 1.29 4.31
CA GLU A 118 4.80 1.23 4.22
C GLU A 118 5.30 -0.17 3.86
N HIS A 119 4.62 -1.19 4.39
CA HIS A 119 4.94 -2.59 4.17
C HIS A 119 3.66 -3.34 3.73
N PRO A 120 3.45 -3.55 2.43
CA PRO A 120 2.23 -4.19 1.92
C PRO A 120 2.04 -5.64 2.40
N CYS A 121 3.15 -6.36 2.68
CA CYS A 121 3.13 -7.70 3.26
C CYS A 121 4.46 -7.97 4.01
N PRO A 122 4.63 -7.47 5.25
CA PRO A 122 5.84 -7.70 6.03
C PRO A 122 5.96 -9.17 6.44
N ASN A 123 7.15 -9.57 6.88
CA ASN A 123 7.39 -10.91 7.42
C ASN A 123 6.81 -11.05 8.84
N PHE A 124 5.49 -11.27 8.94
CA PHE A 124 4.79 -11.45 10.20
C PHE A 124 5.24 -12.69 10.99
N ALA A 125 5.84 -13.68 10.33
CA ALA A 125 6.39 -14.86 11.00
C ALA A 125 7.61 -14.53 11.88
N ALA A 126 8.31 -13.42 11.60
CA ALA A 126 9.41 -12.95 12.44
C ALA A 126 8.95 -12.31 13.76
N ALA A 127 7.67 -11.91 13.85
CA ALA A 127 7.11 -11.33 15.06
C ALA A 127 6.93 -12.40 16.15
N THR A 128 7.12 -12.04 17.41
CA THR A 128 6.80 -12.92 18.54
C THR A 128 5.28 -13.09 18.71
N PRO A 129 4.79 -14.09 19.46
CA PRO A 129 3.35 -14.23 19.72
C PRO A 129 2.70 -12.99 20.35
N ALA A 130 3.42 -12.31 21.27
CA ALA A 130 2.94 -11.08 21.89
C ALA A 130 2.85 -9.92 20.89
N GLU A 131 3.84 -9.79 20.00
CA GLU A 131 3.83 -8.79 18.94
C GLU A 131 2.70 -9.03 17.94
N ARG A 132 2.45 -10.29 17.54
CA ARG A 132 1.30 -10.62 16.68
C ARG A 132 -0.04 -10.34 17.36
N ALA A 133 -0.16 -10.61 18.66
CA ALA A 133 -1.36 -10.28 19.42
C ALA A 133 -1.58 -8.75 19.46
N ALA A 134 -0.52 -7.98 19.66
CA ALA A 134 -0.58 -6.51 19.59
C ALA A 134 -1.01 -6.01 18.20
N LEU A 135 -0.45 -6.57 17.12
CA LEU A 135 -0.83 -6.21 15.74
C LEU A 135 -2.29 -6.55 15.44
N ARG A 136 -2.78 -7.71 15.91
CA ARG A 136 -4.19 -8.10 15.81
C ARG A 136 -5.08 -7.09 16.54
N TRP A 137 -4.73 -6.77 17.79
CA TRP A 137 -5.46 -5.80 18.60
C TRP A 137 -5.55 -4.43 17.92
N LEU A 138 -4.48 -3.95 17.25
CA LEU A 138 -4.51 -2.70 16.49
C LEU A 138 -5.54 -2.69 15.35
N GLY A 139 -5.84 -3.85 14.77
CA GLY A 139 -6.89 -3.98 13.75
C GLY A 139 -8.29 -4.12 14.34
N GLU A 140 -8.41 -4.78 15.50
CA GLU A 140 -9.70 -5.04 16.14
C GLU A 140 -10.23 -3.83 16.93
N ALA A 141 -9.34 -3.07 17.57
CA ALA A 141 -9.72 -1.95 18.42
C ALA A 141 -10.17 -0.71 17.62
N ASP A 142 -9.54 -0.42 16.47
CA ASP A 142 -9.77 0.81 15.71
C ASP A 142 -10.54 0.54 14.41
N ALA A 143 -11.83 0.92 14.36
CA ALA A 143 -12.63 0.80 13.15
C ALA A 143 -12.07 1.59 11.95
N ARG A 144 -11.25 2.63 12.19
CA ARG A 144 -10.57 3.39 11.12
C ARG A 144 -9.46 2.59 10.46
N ALA A 145 -9.07 1.45 11.02
CA ALA A 145 -8.15 0.50 10.41
C ALA A 145 -8.75 -0.21 9.18
N ILE A 146 -10.08 -0.19 9.02
CA ILE A 146 -10.77 -0.79 7.87
C ILE A 146 -10.56 0.11 6.64
N GLN A 147 -9.44 -0.12 5.96
CA GLN A 147 -9.01 0.58 4.76
C GLN A 147 -8.54 -0.42 3.72
N HIS A 148 -8.55 -0.01 2.44
CA HIS A 148 -8.10 -0.84 1.32
C HIS A 148 -6.72 -1.47 1.60
N ASP A 149 -5.73 -0.66 1.97
CA ASP A 149 -4.36 -1.15 2.15
C ASP A 149 -4.24 -2.11 3.34
N ALA A 150 -5.00 -1.88 4.41
CA ALA A 150 -5.01 -2.77 5.57
C ALA A 150 -5.65 -4.13 5.24
N VAL A 151 -6.76 -4.13 4.49
CA VAL A 151 -7.37 -5.38 3.98
C VAL A 151 -6.39 -6.13 3.09
N ARG A 152 -5.66 -5.42 2.21
CA ARG A 152 -4.62 -6.03 1.35
C ARG A 152 -3.52 -6.70 2.16
N MET A 153 -3.01 -6.00 3.17
CA MET A 153 -1.95 -6.50 4.03
C MET A 153 -2.41 -7.71 4.85
N LEU A 154 -3.57 -7.64 5.51
CA LEU A 154 -4.09 -8.72 6.35
C LEU A 154 -4.45 -9.98 5.54
N SER A 155 -4.82 -9.81 4.27
CA SER A 155 -5.11 -10.94 3.38
C SER A 155 -3.88 -11.47 2.65
N CYS A 156 -2.69 -10.88 2.82
CA CYS A 156 -1.48 -11.35 2.13
C CYS A 156 -1.02 -12.73 2.67
N PRO A 157 -0.28 -13.54 1.87
CA PRO A 157 0.13 -14.88 2.29
C PRO A 157 0.87 -14.92 3.64
N GLY A 158 1.75 -13.95 3.89
CA GLY A 158 2.50 -13.85 5.15
C GLY A 158 1.60 -13.57 6.36
N ALA A 159 0.59 -12.71 6.21
CA ALA A 159 -0.37 -12.41 7.28
C ALA A 159 -1.23 -13.64 7.60
N ARG A 160 -1.70 -14.36 6.57
CA ARG A 160 -2.48 -15.59 6.73
C ARG A 160 -1.68 -16.70 7.41
N ALA A 161 -0.45 -16.92 6.98
CA ALA A 161 0.45 -17.88 7.61
C ALA A 161 0.73 -17.55 9.09
N ALA A 162 0.67 -16.27 9.46
CA ALA A 162 0.82 -15.78 10.82
C ALA A 162 -0.51 -15.71 11.62
N GLY A 163 -1.66 -16.03 11.00
CA GLY A 163 -3.00 -15.99 11.61
C GLY A 163 -3.51 -14.57 11.90
N LEU A 164 -3.05 -13.57 11.15
CA LEU A 164 -3.54 -12.19 11.24
C LEU A 164 -4.78 -11.92 10.37
N ASP A 165 -5.07 -12.80 9.42
CA ASP A 165 -6.28 -12.76 8.61
C ASP A 165 -7.57 -12.99 9.43
N ALA A 166 -7.45 -13.57 10.62
CA ALA A 166 -8.55 -13.64 11.59
C ALA A 166 -9.16 -12.25 11.92
N VAL A 167 -8.41 -11.16 11.76
CA VAL A 167 -8.95 -9.80 11.88
C VAL A 167 -10.02 -9.53 10.82
N LEU A 168 -9.81 -10.02 9.58
CA LEU A 168 -10.79 -9.88 8.49
C LEU A 168 -12.06 -10.69 8.79
N ASP A 169 -11.90 -11.90 9.32
CA ASP A 169 -13.02 -12.73 9.75
C ASP A 169 -13.82 -12.05 10.86
N GLN A 170 -13.13 -11.44 11.84
CA GLN A 170 -13.76 -10.70 12.93
C GLN A 170 -14.50 -9.46 12.42
N TRP A 171 -13.90 -8.66 11.54
CA TRP A 171 -14.58 -7.52 10.92
C TRP A 171 -15.81 -7.96 10.12
N LEU A 172 -15.73 -9.09 9.41
CA LEU A 172 -16.88 -9.65 8.70
C LEU A 172 -17.97 -10.14 9.67
N ALA A 173 -17.59 -10.85 10.74
CA ALA A 173 -18.52 -11.34 11.75
C ALA A 173 -19.27 -10.20 12.45
N ASN A 174 -18.60 -9.06 12.66
CA ASN A 174 -19.16 -7.86 13.26
C ASN A 174 -19.91 -6.95 12.27
N ASP A 175 -20.11 -7.41 11.02
CA ASP A 175 -20.78 -6.64 9.96
C ASP A 175 -20.11 -5.29 9.65
N GLN A 176 -18.78 -5.21 9.82
CA GLN A 176 -18.00 -4.00 9.54
C GLN A 176 -17.52 -3.95 8.08
N LEU A 177 -17.56 -5.08 7.36
CA LEU A 177 -17.19 -5.20 5.94
C LEU A 177 -18.43 -5.20 5.04
N ARG A 178 -19.33 -4.23 5.19
CA ARG A 178 -20.51 -4.14 4.32
C ARG A 178 -20.19 -3.46 2.99
N ALA A 179 -20.81 -3.95 1.92
CA ALA A 179 -20.57 -3.45 0.57
C ALA A 179 -21.07 -2.01 0.34
N ASP A 180 -22.08 -1.58 1.10
CA ASP A 180 -22.76 -0.29 0.94
C ASP A 180 -22.20 0.84 1.83
N THR A 181 -21.36 0.51 2.81
CA THR A 181 -20.82 1.49 3.78
C THR A 181 -19.36 1.85 3.54
N LEU A 182 -18.60 0.98 2.87
CA LEU A 182 -17.17 1.18 2.67
C LEU A 182 -16.89 2.07 1.45
N PRO A 183 -15.90 2.97 1.53
CA PRO A 183 -15.49 3.82 0.41
C PRO A 183 -14.61 3.08 -0.61
N PHE A 184 -14.55 1.75 -0.55
CA PHE A 184 -13.78 0.88 -1.44
C PHE A 184 -14.43 -0.50 -1.50
N GLY A 185 -14.20 -1.26 -2.57
CA GLY A 185 -14.67 -2.64 -2.64
C GLY A 185 -13.70 -3.62 -2.00
N VAL A 186 -14.18 -4.41 -1.03
CA VAL A 186 -13.34 -5.30 -0.21
C VAL A 186 -12.68 -6.39 -1.05
N LEU A 187 -13.39 -6.98 -2.03
CA LEU A 187 -12.79 -7.99 -2.93
C LEU A 187 -11.63 -7.41 -3.74
N GLY A 188 -11.71 -6.12 -4.09
CA GLY A 188 -10.65 -5.39 -4.79
C GLY A 188 -9.46 -5.09 -3.88
N ALA A 189 -9.69 -5.01 -2.57
CA ALA A 189 -8.65 -4.82 -1.58
C ALA A 189 -7.96 -6.13 -1.17
N LEU A 190 -8.58 -7.30 -1.34
CA LEU A 190 -7.96 -8.58 -1.00
C LEU A 190 -6.71 -8.86 -1.83
N HIS A 191 -5.70 -9.47 -1.23
CA HIS A 191 -4.55 -10.01 -1.94
C HIS A 191 -5.03 -11.01 -3.02
N PRO A 192 -4.44 -11.05 -4.24
CA PRO A 192 -4.96 -11.86 -5.34
C PRO A 192 -5.15 -13.34 -4.97
N SER A 193 -4.15 -13.95 -4.32
CA SER A 193 -4.24 -15.32 -3.80
C SER A 193 -5.28 -15.58 -2.70
N HIS A 194 -6.05 -14.57 -2.26
CA HIS A 194 -7.16 -14.75 -1.33
C HIS A 194 -8.55 -14.70 -1.99
N LEU A 195 -8.63 -14.40 -3.29
CA LEU A 195 -9.91 -14.25 -4.00
C LEU A 195 -10.70 -15.56 -4.12
N ASN A 196 -10.03 -16.71 -4.04
CA ASN A 196 -10.67 -18.03 -4.06
C ASN A 196 -10.98 -18.58 -2.64
N SER A 197 -10.82 -17.78 -1.59
CA SER A 197 -11.03 -18.22 -0.21
C SER A 197 -12.51 -18.28 0.19
N THR A 198 -12.78 -18.91 1.34
CA THR A 198 -14.12 -18.88 1.97
C THR A 198 -14.53 -17.46 2.36
N LEU A 199 -13.60 -16.61 2.79
CA LEU A 199 -13.86 -15.20 3.09
C LEU A 199 -14.39 -14.48 1.84
N SER A 200 -13.71 -14.63 0.70
CA SER A 200 -14.11 -14.02 -0.57
C SER A 200 -15.52 -14.46 -0.98
N ARG A 201 -15.81 -15.77 -0.96
CA ARG A 201 -17.16 -16.29 -1.25
C ARG A 201 -18.23 -15.76 -0.29
N THR A 202 -17.89 -15.58 0.98
CA THR A 202 -18.82 -15.01 1.98
C THR A 202 -19.08 -13.53 1.72
N LEU A 203 -18.06 -12.77 1.33
CA LEU A 203 -18.22 -11.37 0.91
C LEU A 203 -19.12 -11.28 -0.33
N GLU A 204 -18.91 -12.14 -1.33
CA GLU A 204 -19.80 -12.20 -2.51
C GLU A 204 -21.25 -12.49 -2.13
N ALA A 205 -21.48 -13.47 -1.25
CA ALA A 205 -22.81 -13.79 -0.73
C ALA A 205 -23.46 -12.62 0.04
N ARG A 206 -22.66 -11.70 0.59
CA ARG A 206 -23.12 -10.47 1.25
C ARG A 206 -23.21 -9.26 0.31
N GLY A 207 -23.18 -9.48 -1.00
CA GLY A 207 -23.42 -8.44 -2.00
C GLY A 207 -22.18 -7.68 -2.46
N HIS A 208 -20.97 -8.08 -2.04
CA HIS A 208 -19.75 -7.57 -2.66
C HIS A 208 -19.66 -8.10 -4.10
N THR A 209 -19.27 -7.24 -5.05
CA THR A 209 -19.12 -7.65 -6.44
C THR A 209 -17.75 -7.27 -6.99
N ALA A 210 -17.26 -8.05 -7.95
CA ALA A 210 -16.03 -7.72 -8.68
C ALA A 210 -16.14 -6.33 -9.33
N ARG A 211 -17.26 -6.00 -9.97
CA ARG A 211 -17.43 -4.69 -10.62
C ARG A 211 -17.36 -3.51 -9.64
N ALA A 212 -18.05 -3.59 -8.51
CA ALA A 212 -17.96 -2.55 -7.47
C ALA A 212 -16.54 -2.47 -6.88
N SER A 213 -15.82 -3.58 -6.88
CA SER A 213 -14.44 -3.68 -6.41
C SER A 213 -13.37 -3.14 -7.36
N LEU A 214 -13.77 -2.68 -8.55
CA LEU A 214 -12.92 -1.88 -9.42
C LEU A 214 -12.98 -0.39 -9.07
N ALA A 215 -13.95 0.03 -8.24
CA ALA A 215 -14.12 1.43 -7.87
C ALA A 215 -12.85 2.00 -7.24
N ALA A 216 -12.69 3.32 -7.32
CA ALA A 216 -11.58 4.00 -6.69
C ALA A 216 -11.59 3.77 -5.17
N HIS A 217 -10.40 3.90 -4.60
CA HIS A 217 -10.16 3.73 -3.18
C HIS A 217 -9.12 4.74 -2.72
N ASN A 218 -9.17 5.06 -1.43
CA ASN A 218 -8.11 5.82 -0.77
C ASN A 218 -7.04 4.83 -0.30
N GLY A 219 -5.85 4.87 -0.90
CA GLY A 219 -4.74 3.99 -0.55
C GLY A 219 -3.51 4.25 -1.41
N ARG A 220 -2.38 3.64 -1.01
CA ARG A 220 -1.13 3.66 -1.78
C ARG A 220 -1.00 2.42 -2.67
N LEU A 221 -1.68 1.33 -2.33
CA LEU A 221 -1.56 0.06 -3.05
C LEU A 221 -2.46 0.05 -4.28
N SER A 222 -2.03 -0.71 -5.28
CA SER A 222 -2.78 -0.92 -6.52
C SER A 222 -4.10 -1.64 -6.24
N GLY A 223 -5.09 -1.47 -7.13
CA GLY A 223 -6.35 -2.20 -7.05
C GLY A 223 -6.18 -3.70 -7.30
N GLY A 224 -7.13 -4.52 -6.85
CA GLY A 224 -7.09 -5.98 -6.89
C GLY A 224 -6.71 -6.59 -8.25
N TYR A 225 -7.33 -6.10 -9.31
CA TYR A 225 -7.08 -6.57 -10.67
C TYR A 225 -5.69 -6.16 -11.19
N GLU A 226 -5.27 -4.91 -10.95
CA GLU A 226 -3.92 -4.47 -11.35
C GLU A 226 -2.84 -5.27 -10.60
N GLU A 227 -3.05 -5.54 -9.30
CA GLU A 227 -2.12 -6.35 -8.51
C GLU A 227 -2.04 -7.80 -9.03
N ALA A 228 -3.17 -8.40 -9.41
CA ALA A 228 -3.18 -9.73 -10.00
C ALA A 228 -2.37 -9.78 -11.31
N LEU A 229 -2.45 -8.73 -12.13
CA LEU A 229 -1.61 -8.60 -13.34
C LEU A 229 -0.12 -8.43 -12.96
N ARG A 230 0.22 -7.59 -11.98
CA ARG A 230 1.61 -7.37 -11.56
C ARG A 230 2.27 -8.64 -11.04
N LEU A 231 1.51 -9.48 -10.33
CA LEU A 231 1.98 -10.75 -9.78
C LEU A 231 1.92 -11.91 -10.78
N ALA A 232 1.29 -11.71 -11.95
CA ALA A 232 0.93 -12.79 -12.88
C ALA A 232 0.21 -13.95 -12.15
N ASP A 233 -0.76 -13.60 -11.30
CA ASP A 233 -1.56 -14.56 -10.53
C ASP A 233 -2.76 -15.00 -11.39
N PHE A 234 -2.57 -16.09 -12.15
CA PHE A 234 -3.55 -16.57 -13.12
C PHE A 234 -4.87 -17.00 -12.48
N ASP A 235 -4.84 -17.61 -11.30
CA ASP A 235 -6.06 -18.01 -10.58
C ASP A 235 -6.90 -16.79 -10.17
N ALA A 236 -6.24 -15.71 -9.75
CA ALA A 236 -6.90 -14.44 -9.47
C ALA A 236 -7.42 -13.78 -10.74
N LEU A 237 -6.67 -13.80 -11.85
CA LEU A 237 -7.10 -13.25 -13.13
C LEU A 237 -8.32 -13.99 -13.67
N ASP A 238 -8.35 -15.32 -13.57
CA ASP A 238 -9.52 -16.14 -13.92
C ASP A 238 -10.72 -15.73 -13.08
N TRP A 239 -10.55 -15.56 -11.77
CA TRP A 239 -11.63 -15.10 -10.87
C TRP A 239 -12.22 -13.76 -11.34
N TRP A 240 -11.37 -12.79 -11.71
CA TRP A 240 -11.78 -11.48 -12.19
C TRP A 240 -12.47 -11.54 -13.55
N ILE A 241 -11.88 -12.24 -14.52
CA ILE A 241 -12.37 -12.32 -15.90
C ILE A 241 -13.69 -13.12 -15.96
N GLN A 242 -13.86 -14.16 -15.16
CA GLN A 242 -15.13 -14.89 -15.07
C GLN A 242 -16.30 -13.98 -14.62
N ARG A 243 -16.02 -12.99 -13.77
CA ARG A 243 -17.04 -12.08 -13.22
C ARG A 243 -17.21 -10.80 -14.02
N VAL A 244 -16.12 -10.32 -14.62
CA VAL A 244 -16.10 -9.12 -15.46
C VAL A 244 -15.29 -9.40 -16.72
N PRO A 245 -15.85 -10.13 -17.71
CA PRO A 245 -15.11 -10.58 -18.89
C PRO A 245 -14.46 -9.47 -19.70
N THR A 246 -15.04 -8.27 -19.68
CA THR A 246 -14.50 -7.11 -20.38
C THR A 246 -13.13 -6.66 -19.86
N LEU A 247 -12.76 -7.05 -18.63
CA LEU A 247 -11.50 -6.65 -18.01
C LEU A 247 -10.28 -7.10 -18.81
N VAL A 248 -10.34 -8.22 -19.53
CA VAL A 248 -9.24 -8.74 -20.34
C VAL A 248 -8.77 -7.73 -21.41
N ASP A 249 -9.69 -6.90 -21.90
CA ASP A 249 -9.44 -5.94 -22.96
C ASP A 249 -9.45 -4.50 -22.45
N ARG A 250 -10.31 -4.19 -21.48
CA ARG A 250 -10.47 -2.83 -20.98
C ARG A 250 -10.93 -2.79 -19.53
N VAL A 251 -10.19 -2.02 -18.74
CA VAL A 251 -10.61 -1.62 -17.40
C VAL A 251 -11.37 -0.30 -17.52
N PRO A 252 -12.61 -0.22 -16.99
CA PRO A 252 -13.44 0.97 -17.12
C PRO A 252 -12.86 2.16 -16.34
N ALA A 253 -13.34 3.36 -16.65
CA ALA A 253 -13.16 4.50 -15.77
C ALA A 253 -13.93 4.25 -14.47
N THR A 254 -13.27 4.45 -13.33
CA THR A 254 -13.84 4.14 -12.01
C THR A 254 -14.16 5.42 -11.23
N GLU A 255 -13.60 6.57 -11.65
CA GLU A 255 -13.89 7.92 -11.17
C GLU A 255 -13.59 9.00 -12.24
N ALA A 256 -13.99 10.25 -11.98
CA ALA A 256 -13.68 11.41 -12.82
C ALA A 256 -12.17 11.67 -13.04
N ARG A 257 -11.29 11.04 -12.26
CA ARG A 257 -9.81 11.18 -12.36
C ARG A 257 -9.08 9.91 -12.77
N GLN A 258 -9.75 8.76 -12.83
CA GLN A 258 -9.16 7.51 -13.29
C GLN A 258 -9.68 7.21 -14.69
N LEU A 259 -8.78 7.36 -15.66
CA LEU A 259 -9.12 7.15 -17.03
C LEU A 259 -9.16 5.65 -17.37
N PRO A 260 -10.01 5.22 -18.32
CA PRO A 260 -10.07 3.82 -18.71
C PRO A 260 -8.75 3.37 -19.34
N TRP A 261 -8.27 2.17 -19.01
CA TRP A 261 -6.98 1.67 -19.47
C TRP A 261 -7.08 0.25 -20.02
N VAL A 262 -6.03 -0.17 -20.73
CA VAL A 262 -5.96 -1.47 -21.42
C VAL A 262 -4.92 -2.36 -20.71
N PRO A 263 -5.28 -3.55 -20.19
CA PRO A 263 -4.36 -4.42 -19.47
C PRO A 263 -3.11 -4.77 -20.25
N LEU A 264 -3.29 -5.13 -21.53
CA LEU A 264 -2.17 -5.49 -22.40
C LEU A 264 -1.18 -4.35 -22.56
N ALA A 265 -1.65 -3.10 -22.67
CA ALA A 265 -0.80 -1.92 -22.75
C ALA A 265 -0.04 -1.65 -21.45
N ARG A 266 -0.63 -2.01 -20.30
CA ARG A 266 -0.01 -1.89 -18.98
C ARG A 266 1.07 -2.96 -18.77
N VAL A 267 0.74 -4.21 -19.06
CA VAL A 267 1.62 -5.38 -18.87
C VAL A 267 2.90 -5.27 -19.69
N ILE A 268 2.86 -4.72 -20.90
CA ILE A 268 4.03 -4.60 -21.79
C ILE A 268 5.02 -3.50 -21.36
N THR A 269 4.64 -2.65 -20.39
CA THR A 269 5.56 -1.62 -19.89
C THR A 269 6.73 -2.26 -19.14
N PRO A 270 7.97 -1.77 -19.34
CA PRO A 270 9.14 -2.32 -18.65
C PRO A 270 8.96 -2.33 -17.13
N ALA A 271 9.36 -3.43 -16.48
CA ALA A 271 9.29 -3.62 -15.03
C ALA A 271 7.88 -3.59 -14.41
N PHE A 272 6.81 -3.67 -15.21
CA PHE A 272 5.46 -3.84 -14.66
C PHE A 272 5.29 -5.19 -13.95
N VAL A 273 5.67 -6.27 -14.64
CA VAL A 273 5.91 -7.59 -14.05
C VAL A 273 7.41 -7.71 -13.81
N SER A 274 7.81 -8.16 -12.62
CA SER A 274 9.21 -8.23 -12.22
C SER A 274 10.02 -9.30 -12.98
N ASP A 275 9.38 -10.42 -13.33
CA ASP A 275 9.97 -11.53 -14.09
C ASP A 275 9.58 -11.46 -15.58
N PRO A 276 10.55 -11.29 -16.51
CA PRO A 276 10.28 -11.26 -17.95
C PRO A 276 9.68 -12.56 -18.52
N ALA A 277 9.98 -13.72 -17.94
CA ALA A 277 9.39 -14.98 -18.37
C ALA A 277 7.89 -15.00 -18.04
N ARG A 278 7.54 -14.61 -16.81
CA ARG A 278 6.15 -14.48 -16.37
C ARG A 278 5.40 -13.39 -17.12
N GLN A 279 6.08 -12.31 -17.51
CA GLN A 279 5.51 -11.26 -18.35
C GLN A 279 5.07 -11.82 -19.72
N ARG A 280 5.89 -12.68 -20.35
CA ARG A 280 5.52 -13.38 -21.60
C ARG A 280 4.30 -14.28 -21.39
N GLU A 281 4.34 -15.15 -20.38
CA GLU A 281 3.20 -16.02 -20.03
C GLU A 281 1.91 -15.22 -19.82
N LEU A 282 2.00 -14.07 -19.15
CA LEU A 282 0.86 -13.20 -18.91
C LEU A 282 0.30 -12.57 -20.20
N VAL A 283 1.17 -12.17 -21.12
CA VAL A 283 0.72 -11.68 -22.43
C VAL A 283 0.02 -12.79 -23.21
N ASP A 284 0.60 -13.98 -23.26
CA ASP A 284 0.00 -15.14 -23.94
C ASP A 284 -1.36 -15.50 -23.30
N TYR A 285 -1.43 -15.49 -21.97
CA TYR A 285 -2.67 -15.68 -21.22
C TYR A 285 -3.73 -14.63 -21.61
N LEU A 286 -3.40 -13.34 -21.62
CA LEU A 286 -4.35 -12.28 -21.96
C LEU A 286 -4.85 -12.41 -23.41
N LEU A 287 -3.96 -12.74 -24.36
CA LEU A 287 -4.32 -12.97 -25.76
C LEU A 287 -5.26 -14.18 -25.90
N ALA A 288 -4.98 -15.28 -25.20
CA ALA A 288 -5.83 -16.47 -25.17
C ALA A 288 -7.23 -16.19 -24.59
N HIS A 289 -7.35 -15.20 -23.69
CA HIS A 289 -8.61 -14.77 -23.10
C HIS A 289 -9.29 -13.62 -23.87
N GLY A 290 -8.77 -13.26 -25.05
CA GLY A 290 -9.43 -12.32 -25.97
C GLY A 290 -8.98 -10.85 -25.87
N ALA A 291 -7.83 -10.57 -25.24
CA ALA A 291 -7.22 -9.24 -25.31
C ALA A 291 -6.88 -8.86 -26.76
N GLN A 292 -7.14 -7.60 -27.14
CA GLN A 292 -6.98 -7.15 -28.52
C GLN A 292 -5.74 -6.25 -28.69
N PRO A 293 -4.62 -6.76 -29.23
CA PRO A 293 -3.39 -5.98 -29.38
C PRO A 293 -3.49 -4.82 -30.39
N TRP A 294 -4.52 -4.85 -31.22
CA TRP A 294 -4.80 -3.87 -32.28
C TRP A 294 -5.83 -2.83 -31.90
N ARG A 295 -6.42 -2.93 -30.70
CA ARG A 295 -7.42 -1.97 -30.25
C ARG A 295 -6.74 -0.68 -29.81
N SER A 296 -7.29 0.45 -30.26
CA SER A 296 -6.80 1.77 -29.88
C SER A 296 -6.84 2.00 -28.37
N LEU A 297 -5.80 2.64 -27.85
CA LEU A 297 -5.72 3.02 -26.45
C LEU A 297 -6.73 4.15 -26.15
N PRO A 298 -7.38 4.15 -24.98
CA PRO A 298 -8.38 5.17 -24.66
C PRO A 298 -7.86 6.61 -24.57
N HIS A 299 -6.55 6.84 -24.36
CA HIS A 299 -5.96 8.18 -24.25
C HIS A 299 -5.11 8.58 -25.45
N ASP A 300 -4.84 7.64 -26.34
CA ASP A 300 -4.10 7.88 -27.57
C ASP A 300 -4.68 6.96 -28.65
N PRO A 301 -5.65 7.44 -29.44
CA PRO A 301 -6.31 6.60 -30.44
C PRO A 301 -5.36 6.16 -31.55
N ASN A 302 -4.20 6.81 -31.71
CA ASN A 302 -3.18 6.48 -32.70
C ASN A 302 -2.26 5.35 -32.23
N LEU A 303 -2.30 5.00 -30.95
CA LEU A 303 -1.54 3.88 -30.40
C LEU A 303 -2.46 2.69 -30.12
N THR A 304 -1.90 1.50 -30.28
CA THR A 304 -2.46 0.22 -29.82
C THR A 304 -1.41 -0.47 -28.95
N PRO A 305 -1.77 -1.52 -28.17
CA PRO A 305 -0.77 -2.30 -27.44
C PRO A 305 0.38 -2.81 -28.33
N ALA A 306 0.09 -3.29 -29.55
CA ALA A 306 1.11 -3.74 -30.50
C ALA A 306 2.07 -2.60 -30.93
N THR A 307 1.53 -1.45 -31.34
CA THR A 307 2.39 -0.32 -31.76
C THR A 307 3.14 0.29 -30.57
N LEU A 308 2.55 0.26 -29.37
CA LEU A 308 3.20 0.68 -28.14
C LEU A 308 4.36 -0.24 -27.78
N ALA A 309 4.23 -1.56 -27.94
CA ALA A 309 5.32 -2.51 -27.70
C ALA A 309 6.54 -2.24 -28.60
N VAL A 310 6.31 -1.95 -29.89
CA VAL A 310 7.37 -1.54 -30.83
C VAL A 310 8.04 -0.24 -30.36
N LYS A 311 7.24 0.77 -30.00
CA LYS A 311 7.73 2.08 -29.52
C LYS A 311 8.55 1.96 -28.22
N LEU A 312 8.20 1.01 -27.36
CA LEU A 312 8.91 0.74 -26.10
C LEU A 312 10.11 -0.21 -26.28
N HIS A 313 10.41 -0.67 -27.50
CA HIS A 313 11.39 -1.72 -27.77
C HIS A 313 11.16 -2.98 -26.90
N SER A 314 9.90 -3.32 -26.67
CA SER A 314 9.52 -4.46 -25.84
C SER A 314 9.90 -5.77 -26.54
N PRO A 315 10.45 -6.77 -25.83
CA PRO A 315 10.73 -8.10 -26.39
C PRO A 315 9.44 -8.85 -26.79
N LEU A 316 8.28 -8.31 -26.46
CA LEU A 316 6.95 -8.85 -26.75
C LEU A 316 6.38 -8.32 -28.06
N ALA A 317 7.07 -7.41 -28.76
CA ALA A 317 6.58 -6.77 -29.96
C ALA A 317 6.16 -7.79 -31.04
N ASP A 318 6.97 -8.82 -31.27
CA ASP A 318 6.69 -9.86 -32.27
C ASP A 318 5.47 -10.71 -31.87
N THR A 319 5.33 -11.06 -30.58
CA THR A 319 4.16 -11.79 -30.05
C THR A 319 2.87 -10.99 -30.27
N LEU A 320 2.91 -9.68 -30.02
CA LEU A 320 1.74 -8.80 -30.19
C LEU A 320 1.48 -8.45 -31.65
N ALA A 321 2.47 -8.58 -32.53
CA ALA A 321 2.37 -8.31 -33.95
C ALA A 321 1.69 -9.43 -34.76
N GLY A 322 1.26 -10.51 -34.10
CA GLY A 322 0.61 -11.68 -34.70
C GLY A 322 -0.52 -11.38 -35.68
N PRO A 323 -0.96 -12.35 -36.50
CA PRO A 323 -1.90 -12.11 -37.58
C PRO A 323 -3.14 -11.38 -37.07
N ARG A 324 -3.48 -10.25 -37.70
CA ARG A 324 -4.74 -9.54 -37.42
C ARG A 324 -5.88 -10.54 -37.65
N VAL A 325 -6.39 -11.12 -36.58
CA VAL A 325 -7.66 -11.81 -36.65
C VAL A 325 -8.66 -10.72 -36.99
N ALA A 326 -9.16 -10.76 -38.22
CA ALA A 326 -10.19 -9.86 -38.70
C ALA A 326 -11.48 -10.15 -37.91
N GLY A 327 -11.55 -9.65 -36.68
CA GLY A 327 -12.74 -9.65 -35.87
C GLY A 327 -13.76 -8.75 -36.55
N SER A 328 -14.80 -9.39 -37.07
CA SER A 328 -16.12 -8.86 -37.40
C SER A 328 -16.23 -7.33 -37.34
N ARG A 329 -16.44 -6.73 -38.53
CA ARG A 329 -17.22 -5.49 -38.64
C ARG A 329 -18.59 -5.75 -38.00
N GLY A 330 -18.70 -5.55 -36.70
CA GLY A 330 -19.96 -5.56 -35.97
C GLY A 330 -20.88 -4.52 -36.60
N GLY A 331 -22.06 -4.99 -37.00
CA GLY A 331 -23.04 -4.24 -37.76
C GLY A 331 -23.36 -2.87 -37.15
N ALA A 332 -23.02 -1.83 -37.90
CA ALA A 332 -23.55 -0.49 -37.72
C ALA A 332 -24.58 -0.11 -38.80
N THR A 333 -24.92 -1.03 -39.72
CA THR A 333 -25.79 -0.71 -40.88
C THR A 333 -27.10 -1.50 -40.97
N ALA A 334 -27.33 -2.52 -40.13
CA ALA A 334 -28.59 -3.28 -40.18
C ALA A 334 -29.69 -2.72 -39.24
N ALA A 335 -29.34 -2.02 -38.15
CA ALA A 335 -30.33 -1.46 -37.21
C ALA A 335 -30.98 -0.15 -37.70
N ALA A 336 -30.35 0.57 -38.64
CA ALA A 336 -30.92 1.79 -39.22
C ALA A 336 -31.96 1.51 -40.32
N ALA A 337 -31.94 0.32 -40.94
CA ALA A 337 -32.90 -0.06 -41.98
C ALA A 337 -34.23 -0.60 -41.40
N ALA A 338 -34.21 -1.15 -40.18
CA ALA A 338 -35.42 -1.67 -39.53
C ALA A 338 -36.25 -0.59 -38.79
N ALA A 339 -35.65 0.56 -38.45
CA ALA A 339 -36.36 1.67 -37.79
C ALA A 339 -37.12 2.59 -38.76
N ALA A 340 -36.87 2.50 -40.07
CA ALA A 340 -37.58 3.30 -41.08
C ALA A 340 -38.87 2.65 -41.60
N ALA A 341 -39.19 1.41 -41.21
CA ALA A 341 -40.33 0.64 -41.74
C ALA A 341 -41.53 0.52 -40.77
N ALA A 342 -41.49 1.19 -39.60
CA ALA A 342 -42.53 1.05 -38.57
C ALA A 342 -43.18 2.38 -38.14
N LEU A 343 -43.51 3.24 -39.11
CA LEU A 343 -44.45 4.35 -38.92
C LEU A 343 -45.77 4.01 -39.65
N PRO A 344 -46.86 3.67 -38.95
CA PRO A 344 -48.16 3.59 -39.59
C PRO A 344 -48.65 5.00 -39.93
N ALA A 345 -49.11 5.15 -41.17
CA ALA A 345 -49.85 6.32 -41.60
C ALA A 345 -51.28 6.30 -41.01
N ARG A 346 -51.69 7.49 -40.56
CA ARG A 346 -53.01 7.95 -40.10
C ARG A 346 -53.35 7.79 -38.62
#